data_AF-A0A9P8KAA3-F1
#
_entry.id   AF-A0A9P8KAA3-F1
#
_cell.length_a   1.000
_cell.length_b   1.000
_cell.length_c   1.000
_cell.angle_alpha   90.00
_cell.angle_beta   90.00
_cell.angle_gamma   90.00
#
_symmetry.space_group_name_H-M   'P 1'
#
loop_
_entity.id
_entity.type
_entity.pdbx_description
1 polymer ?
#
loop_
_entity_poly.entity_id
_entity_poly.type
_entity_poly.pdbx_seq_one_letter_code
_entity_poly.pdbx_strand_id
1 'polypeptide(L)'
;MLFRIAEQLRHAPQPQTLVGLFGFRRAAFSFCSATLLAHNRPTDEIFTPQQPQSPHEPDEAQLKAEKRRKKNRIQEKLVAEEKRRSSLKSKDEAWKHKRMDDTNERKRLWIQKIYDNDASKQRYMAAQKIKHAQRYAANYDMRRRYSIRTWFWRNKDNLDTFAWKRWVPICLPESVDKVCATCRTRSIWGQRRLWFVRKSDPELWDCLSCFCSSDLSDIVPIQGAERFYKGRYLQPESTGGENIDKQADTHEAGVPKQDEVEAHRREHLTVKEERRVEREPKQP
;
A
#
# COMPACT_ATOMS: atom_id res chain seq x y z
N MET A 1 -43.56 -36.37 10.50
CA MET A 1 -44.30 -35.47 11.42
C MET A 1 -43.35 -34.37 11.94
N LEU A 2 -42.71 -33.61 11.04
CA LEU A 2 -41.72 -32.55 11.35
C LEU A 2 -41.82 -31.43 10.30
N PHE A 3 -42.99 -30.83 10.14
CA PHE A 3 -43.25 -29.79 9.13
C PHE A 3 -44.03 -28.58 9.69
N ARG A 4 -43.93 -28.31 10.99
CA ARG A 4 -44.79 -27.29 11.66
C ARG A 4 -44.10 -26.40 12.70
N ILE A 5 -42.85 -26.00 12.46
CA ILE A 5 -42.16 -25.01 13.34
C ILE A 5 -41.62 -23.79 12.56
N ALA A 6 -41.56 -23.82 11.23
CA ALA A 6 -40.93 -22.75 10.45
C ALA A 6 -41.82 -21.51 10.16
N GLU A 7 -43.07 -21.48 10.62
CA GLU A 7 -44.05 -20.47 10.17
C GLU A 7 -44.44 -19.42 11.22
N GLN A 8 -43.87 -19.47 12.43
CA GLN A 8 -44.21 -18.52 13.52
C GLN A 8 -43.22 -17.37 13.77
N LEU A 9 -42.17 -17.20 12.96
CA LEU A 9 -41.15 -16.14 13.19
C LEU A 9 -41.19 -14.96 12.20
N ARG A 10 -42.24 -14.83 11.37
CA ARG A 10 -42.34 -13.72 10.37
C ARG A 10 -42.92 -12.40 10.88
N HIS A 11 -43.35 -12.29 12.13
CA HIS A 11 -44.08 -11.11 12.61
C HIS A 11 -43.57 -10.55 13.95
N ALA A 12 -42.26 -10.38 14.10
CA ALA A 12 -41.71 -9.58 15.19
C ALA A 12 -41.52 -8.11 14.73
N PRO A 13 -42.10 -7.11 15.41
CA PRO A 13 -41.91 -5.70 15.09
C PRO A 13 -40.50 -5.21 15.49
N GLN A 14 -39.85 -4.47 14.58
CA GLN A 14 -38.54 -3.86 14.82
C GLN A 14 -38.62 -2.73 15.87
N PRO A 15 -37.71 -2.68 16.87
CA PRO A 15 -37.56 -1.53 17.74
C PRO A 15 -36.78 -0.40 17.05
N GLN A 16 -37.37 0.79 17.05
CA GLN A 16 -36.75 2.05 16.62
C GLN A 16 -35.59 2.40 17.58
N THR A 17 -34.37 2.49 17.05
CA THR A 17 -33.20 2.92 17.81
C THR A 17 -32.80 4.35 17.39
N LEU A 18 -32.89 5.26 18.36
CA LEU A 18 -32.47 6.66 18.31
C LEU A 18 -30.95 6.75 18.12
N VAL A 19 -30.52 7.40 17.03
CA VAL A 19 -29.11 7.75 16.78
C VAL A 19 -28.79 9.05 17.50
N GLY A 20 -28.01 8.93 18.58
CA GLY A 20 -27.46 10.04 19.35
C GLY A 20 -26.20 10.63 18.69
N LEU A 21 -26.27 11.94 18.46
CA LEU A 21 -25.20 12.82 18.00
C LEU A 21 -23.96 12.78 18.90
N PHE A 22 -22.79 12.45 18.34
CA PHE A 22 -21.50 12.84 18.92
C PHE A 22 -20.68 13.63 17.91
N GLY A 23 -20.51 14.91 18.24
CA GLY A 23 -19.85 15.91 17.40
C GLY A 23 -18.33 15.75 17.37
N PHE A 24 -17.79 15.74 16.16
CA PHE A 24 -16.36 15.94 15.91
C PHE A 24 -16.02 17.42 16.11
N ARG A 25 -15.30 17.73 17.20
CA ARG A 25 -14.64 19.03 17.36
C ARG A 25 -13.37 19.08 16.51
N ARG A 26 -13.40 19.99 15.56
CA ARG A 26 -12.32 20.40 14.67
C ARG A 26 -11.09 20.91 15.43
N ALA A 27 -9.94 20.65 14.80
CA ALA A 27 -8.66 21.31 15.02
C ALA A 27 -8.76 22.83 14.83
N ALA A 28 -8.06 23.59 15.69
CA ALA A 28 -7.42 24.87 15.38
C ALA A 28 -6.76 25.43 16.64
N PHE A 29 -5.43 25.47 16.70
CA PHE A 29 -4.65 26.48 17.45
C PHE A 29 -3.26 26.49 16.78
N SER A 30 -3.08 27.30 15.73
CA SER A 30 -2.82 28.74 15.74
C SER A 30 -1.42 29.07 16.28
N PHE A 31 -0.53 29.31 15.32
CA PHE A 31 0.72 30.05 15.46
C PHE A 31 0.46 31.37 16.20
N CYS A 32 1.06 31.57 17.37
CA CYS A 32 1.22 32.91 17.94
C CYS A 32 2.62 33.42 17.60
N SER A 33 2.67 34.17 16.51
CA SER A 33 3.79 35.04 16.17
C SER A 33 3.78 36.28 17.06
N ALA A 34 4.96 36.61 17.58
CA ALA A 34 5.51 37.94 17.80
C ALA A 34 4.54 39.11 18.05
N THR A 35 4.51 39.58 19.31
CA THR A 35 4.19 40.98 19.63
C THR A 35 5.29 41.54 20.53
N LEU A 36 6.31 42.10 19.91
CA LEU A 36 7.28 43.00 20.53
C LEU A 36 6.62 44.38 20.63
N LEU A 37 6.08 44.71 21.80
CA LEU A 37 5.65 46.07 22.12
C LEU A 37 6.80 46.83 22.78
N ALA A 38 7.26 47.84 22.04
CA ALA A 38 8.18 48.86 22.50
C ALA A 38 7.55 49.68 23.63
N HIS A 39 8.20 49.68 24.80
CA HIS A 39 7.98 50.71 25.81
C HIS A 39 9.20 51.64 25.82
N ASN A 40 9.02 52.82 25.22
CA ASN A 40 9.86 53.98 25.43
C ASN A 40 9.65 54.48 26.87
N ARG A 41 10.69 54.43 27.70
CA ARG A 41 10.82 55.27 28.89
C ARG A 41 12.11 56.10 28.75
N PRO A 42 12.05 57.44 28.88
CA PRO A 42 13.25 58.23 29.12
C PRO A 42 13.71 57.93 30.55
N THR A 43 14.92 57.41 30.70
CA THR A 43 15.53 57.20 32.02
C THR A 43 16.52 58.32 32.23
N ASP A 44 16.33 59.04 33.32
CA ASP A 44 17.13 60.18 33.75
C ASP A 44 18.62 59.84 33.82
N GLU A 45 19.43 60.79 33.37
CA GLU A 45 20.89 60.76 33.36
C GLU A 45 21.43 60.77 34.79
N ILE A 46 21.80 59.59 35.30
CA ILE A 46 22.64 59.47 36.49
C ILE A 46 24.09 59.35 36.02
N PHE A 47 24.85 60.42 36.22
CA PHE A 47 26.30 60.48 36.00
C PHE A 47 26.99 59.43 36.88
N THR A 48 27.38 58.31 36.26
CA THR A 48 28.16 57.26 36.91
C THR A 48 29.65 57.58 36.70
N PRO A 49 30.50 57.61 37.75
CA PRO A 49 31.92 57.90 37.60
C PRO A 49 32.60 56.87 36.69
N GLN A 50 33.39 57.35 35.72
CA GLN A 50 34.21 56.50 34.86
C GLN A 50 35.20 55.70 35.71
N GLN A 51 34.94 54.41 35.87
CA GLN A 51 35.95 53.46 36.33
C GLN A 51 37.04 53.33 35.25
N PRO A 52 38.32 53.33 35.63
CA PRO A 52 39.43 53.16 34.69
C PRO A 52 39.27 51.84 33.94
N GLN A 53 39.28 51.92 32.61
CA GLN A 53 39.12 50.78 31.71
C GLN A 53 40.27 49.79 31.93
N SER A 54 39.93 48.66 32.52
CA SER A 54 40.79 47.49 32.64
C SER A 54 41.20 47.00 31.24
N PRO A 55 42.43 46.49 31.05
CA PRO A 55 42.90 46.01 29.76
C PRO A 55 41.94 44.97 29.19
N HIS A 56 41.65 45.13 27.91
CA HIS A 56 40.66 44.41 27.12
C HIS A 56 40.86 42.88 27.16
N GLU A 57 40.37 42.22 28.20
CA GLU A 57 40.23 40.76 28.19
C GLU A 57 39.23 40.41 27.07
N PRO A 58 39.55 39.43 26.20
CA PRO A 58 38.62 38.97 25.20
C PRO A 58 37.38 38.41 25.89
N ASP A 59 36.26 39.12 25.73
CA ASP A 59 34.95 38.78 26.25
C ASP A 59 34.69 37.27 26.10
N GLU A 60 34.43 36.57 27.20
CA GLU A 60 34.22 35.13 27.27
C GLU A 60 33.15 34.66 26.25
N ALA A 61 32.22 35.55 25.92
CA ALA A 61 31.22 35.34 24.88
C ALA A 61 31.84 35.18 23.48
N GLN A 62 32.87 35.96 23.14
CA GLN A 62 33.61 35.86 21.88
C GLN A 62 34.35 34.53 21.77
N LEU A 63 35.01 34.08 22.85
CA LEU A 63 35.70 32.80 22.88
C LEU A 63 34.73 31.61 22.71
N LYS A 64 33.56 31.67 23.36
CA LYS A 64 32.48 30.67 23.21
C LYS A 64 31.92 30.66 21.79
N ALA A 65 31.71 31.82 21.17
CA ALA A 65 31.23 31.93 19.80
C ALA A 65 32.24 31.36 18.79
N GLU A 66 33.53 31.62 18.98
CA GLU A 66 34.59 31.08 18.12
C GLU A 66 34.69 29.55 18.23
N LYS A 67 34.61 28.99 19.45
CA LYS A 67 34.57 27.53 19.67
C LYS A 67 33.38 26.88 18.95
N ARG A 68 32.19 27.49 18.99
CA ARG A 68 31.01 27.01 18.26
C ARG A 68 31.22 27.05 16.74
N ARG A 69 31.79 28.14 16.20
CA ARG A 69 32.12 28.27 14.77
C ARG A 69 33.12 27.19 14.32
N LYS A 70 34.15 26.92 15.12
CA LYS A 70 35.12 25.84 14.84
C LYS A 70 34.44 24.47 14.82
N LYS A 71 33.59 24.16 15.80
CA LYS A 71 32.83 22.90 15.85
C LYS A 71 31.92 22.73 14.64
N ASN A 72 31.18 23.78 14.26
CA ASN A 72 30.29 23.76 13.10
C ASN A 72 31.07 23.53 11.80
N ARG A 73 32.23 24.18 11.61
CA ARG A 73 33.09 23.95 10.44
C ARG A 73 33.59 22.50 10.35
N ILE A 74 33.94 21.88 11.47
CA ILE A 74 34.33 20.47 11.50
C ILE A 74 33.15 19.58 11.12
N GLN A 75 31.97 19.85 11.68
CA GLN A 75 30.76 19.10 11.37
C GLN A 75 30.37 19.21 9.88
N GLU A 76 30.43 20.42 9.32
CA GLU A 76 30.20 20.65 7.89
C GLU A 76 31.18 19.88 7.00
N LYS A 77 32.47 19.85 7.37
CA LYS A 77 33.48 19.07 6.65
C LYS A 77 33.20 17.57 6.70
N LEU A 78 32.83 17.03 7.87
CA LEU A 78 32.48 15.61 8.03
C LEU A 78 31.26 15.23 7.19
N VAL A 79 30.20 16.06 7.21
CA VAL A 79 29.00 15.84 6.39
C VAL A 79 29.33 15.94 4.89
N ALA A 80 30.17 16.89 4.48
CA ALA A 80 30.58 17.03 3.09
C ALA A 80 31.42 15.84 2.61
N GLU A 81 32.33 15.33 3.45
CA GLU A 81 33.12 14.15 3.16
C GLU A 81 32.27 12.89 3.08
N GLU A 82 31.30 12.72 3.99
CA GLU A 82 30.34 11.62 3.95
C GLU A 82 29.48 11.68 2.68
N LYS A 83 29.01 12.87 2.29
CA LYS A 83 28.29 13.07 1.01
C LYS A 83 29.15 12.70 -0.19
N ARG A 84 30.44 13.08 -0.21
CA ARG A 84 31.37 12.70 -1.29
C ARG A 84 31.58 11.19 -1.34
N ARG A 85 31.84 10.54 -0.20
CA ARG A 85 31.97 9.08 -0.10
C ARG A 85 30.69 8.35 -0.53
N SER A 86 29.53 8.86 -0.13
CA SER A 86 28.23 8.33 -0.53
C SER A 86 27.98 8.49 -2.04
N SER A 87 28.35 9.64 -2.61
CA SER A 87 28.24 9.90 -4.06
C SER A 87 29.14 8.96 -4.88
N LEU A 88 30.37 8.71 -4.43
CA LEU A 88 31.27 7.75 -5.07
C LEU A 88 30.72 6.31 -5.00
N LYS A 89 30.20 5.90 -3.83
CA LYS A 89 29.54 4.59 -3.67
C LYS A 89 28.25 4.46 -4.48
N SER A 90 27.50 5.54 -4.66
CA SER A 90 26.26 5.53 -5.46
C SER A 90 26.49 5.38 -6.96
N LYS A 91 27.74 5.49 -7.45
CA LYS A 91 28.07 5.22 -8.85
C LYS A 91 28.50 3.77 -9.09
N ASP A 92 28.81 3.03 -8.02
CA ASP A 92 29.17 1.63 -8.09
C ASP A 92 27.90 0.76 -8.08
N GLU A 93 27.58 0.16 -9.24
CA GLU A 93 26.44 -0.74 -9.39
C GLU A 93 26.53 -1.96 -8.45
N ALA A 94 27.74 -2.48 -8.19
CA ALA A 94 27.91 -3.62 -7.28
C ALA A 94 27.54 -3.22 -5.83
N TRP A 95 27.89 -2.00 -5.42
CA TRP A 95 27.49 -1.48 -4.12
C TRP A 95 25.97 -1.26 -4.03
N LYS A 96 25.33 -0.76 -5.09
CA LYS A 96 23.86 -0.63 -5.13
C LYS A 96 23.18 -1.99 -4.97
N HIS A 97 23.61 -3.00 -5.72
CA HIS A 97 23.08 -4.36 -5.63
C HIS A 97 23.23 -4.92 -4.22
N LYS A 98 24.44 -4.88 -3.66
CA LYS A 98 24.68 -5.34 -2.28
C LYS A 98 23.79 -4.62 -1.26
N ARG A 99 23.65 -3.30 -1.38
CA ARG A 99 22.77 -2.51 -0.49
C ARG A 99 21.29 -2.89 -0.62
N MET A 100 20.84 -3.15 -1.85
CA MET A 100 19.47 -3.62 -2.10
C MET A 100 19.24 -5.00 -1.50
N ASP A 101 20.21 -5.91 -1.63
CA ASP A 101 20.15 -7.25 -1.04
C ASP A 101 20.12 -7.20 0.49
N ASP A 102 21.01 -6.41 1.12
CA ASP A 102 21.01 -6.18 2.57
C ASP A 102 19.66 -5.61 3.06
N THR A 103 19.08 -4.69 2.28
CA THR A 103 17.77 -4.10 2.60
C THR A 103 16.64 -5.13 2.48
N ASN A 104 16.67 -5.94 1.43
CA ASN A 104 15.71 -7.03 1.21
C ASN A 104 15.81 -8.09 2.31
N GLU A 105 17.02 -8.43 2.74
CA GLU A 105 17.26 -9.43 3.79
C GLU A 105 16.75 -8.94 5.15
N ARG A 106 17.07 -7.70 5.54
CA ARG A 106 16.50 -7.09 6.76
C ARG A 106 14.98 -7.07 6.72
N LYS A 107 14.38 -6.79 5.56
CA LYS A 107 12.93 -6.80 5.39
C LYS A 107 12.36 -8.21 5.54
N ARG A 108 13.01 -9.25 5.01
CA ARG A 108 12.59 -10.66 5.19
C ARG A 108 12.61 -11.05 6.65
N LEU A 109 13.72 -10.80 7.36
CA LEU A 109 13.86 -11.10 8.78
C LEU A 109 12.82 -10.36 9.63
N TRP A 110 12.52 -9.09 9.31
CA TRP A 110 11.46 -8.34 9.99
C TRP A 110 10.06 -8.93 9.76
N ILE A 111 9.74 -9.31 8.51
CA ILE A 111 8.48 -9.99 8.19
C ILE A 111 8.41 -11.32 8.94
N GLN A 112 9.48 -12.10 8.98
CA GLN A 112 9.51 -13.37 9.70
C GLN A 112 9.19 -13.18 11.18
N LYS A 113 9.85 -12.22 11.86
CA LYS A 113 9.55 -11.87 13.26
C LYS A 113 8.09 -11.48 13.49
N ILE A 114 7.45 -10.82 12.53
CA ILE A 114 6.01 -10.51 12.60
C ILE A 114 5.18 -11.78 12.51
N TYR A 115 5.54 -12.71 11.63
CA TYR A 115 4.79 -13.94 11.39
C TYR A 115 4.97 -14.98 12.50
N ASP A 116 6.08 -14.94 13.23
CA ASP A 116 6.35 -15.80 14.39
C ASP A 116 5.50 -15.42 15.62
N ASN A 117 4.88 -14.23 15.63
CA ASN A 117 4.00 -13.76 16.71
C ASN A 117 2.60 -13.47 16.16
N ASP A 118 1.60 -14.28 16.54
CA ASP A 118 0.24 -14.18 16.01
C ASP A 118 -0.42 -12.81 16.25
N ALA A 119 -0.23 -12.19 17.41
CA ALA A 119 -0.78 -10.87 17.69
C ALA A 119 -0.15 -9.79 16.79
N SER A 120 1.16 -9.87 16.55
CA SER A 120 1.88 -8.97 15.65
C SER A 120 1.48 -9.19 14.20
N LYS A 121 1.33 -10.45 13.78
CA LYS A 121 0.83 -10.84 12.46
C LYS A 121 -0.57 -10.29 12.21
N GLN A 122 -1.50 -10.45 13.16
CA GLN A 122 -2.86 -9.93 13.03
C GLN A 122 -2.87 -8.40 12.89
N ARG A 123 -2.12 -7.67 13.73
CA ARG A 123 -2.00 -6.20 13.64
C ARG A 123 -1.40 -5.78 12.29
N TYR A 124 -0.35 -6.46 11.84
CA TYR A 124 0.27 -6.19 10.55
C TYR A 124 -0.70 -6.41 9.39
N MET A 125 -1.42 -7.54 9.37
CA MET A 125 -2.40 -7.85 8.33
C MET A 125 -3.57 -6.86 8.32
N ALA A 126 -4.07 -6.46 9.49
CA ALA A 126 -5.09 -5.42 9.61
C ALA A 126 -4.62 -4.07 9.04
N ALA A 127 -3.40 -3.64 9.41
CA ALA A 127 -2.81 -2.42 8.88
C ALA A 127 -2.59 -2.49 7.35
N GLN A 128 -2.13 -3.64 6.82
CA GLN A 128 -2.00 -3.84 5.38
C GLN A 128 -3.35 -3.80 4.66
N LYS A 129 -4.40 -4.38 5.26
CA LYS A 129 -5.76 -4.35 4.71
C LYS A 129 -6.28 -2.92 4.62
N ILE A 130 -6.13 -2.12 5.69
CA ILE A 130 -6.52 -0.70 5.70
C ILE A 130 -5.74 0.09 4.65
N LYS A 131 -4.40 -0.05 4.63
CA LYS A 131 -3.55 0.64 3.64
C LYS A 131 -3.84 0.23 2.21
N HIS A 132 -4.21 -1.03 1.98
CA HIS A 132 -4.62 -1.51 0.66
C HIS A 132 -5.98 -0.91 0.27
N ALA A 133 -6.97 -0.94 1.15
CA ALA A 133 -8.28 -0.36 0.93
C ALA A 133 -8.20 1.15 0.64
N GLN A 134 -7.41 1.89 1.41
CA GLN A 134 -7.16 3.32 1.18
C GLN A 134 -6.52 3.59 -0.18
N ARG A 135 -5.48 2.83 -0.56
CA ARG A 135 -4.86 2.98 -1.89
C ARG A 135 -5.82 2.63 -3.02
N TYR A 136 -6.60 1.57 -2.85
CA TYR A 136 -7.63 1.18 -3.80
C TYR A 136 -8.71 2.25 -3.94
N ALA A 137 -9.18 2.84 -2.84
CA ALA A 137 -10.16 3.92 -2.85
C ALA A 137 -9.61 5.27 -3.37
N ALA A 138 -8.32 5.54 -3.21
CA ALA A 138 -7.70 6.78 -3.67
C ALA A 138 -7.25 6.73 -5.15
N ASN A 139 -6.92 5.55 -5.68
CA ASN A 139 -6.28 5.43 -6.99
C ASN A 139 -7.21 4.77 -8.03
N TYR A 140 -7.75 5.57 -8.95
CA TYR A 140 -8.61 5.10 -10.05
C TYR A 140 -7.94 4.01 -10.89
N ASP A 141 -6.68 4.23 -11.30
CA ASP A 141 -5.91 3.25 -12.10
C ASP A 141 -5.79 1.91 -11.38
N MET A 142 -5.58 1.92 -10.06
CA MET A 142 -5.51 0.70 -9.26
C MET A 142 -6.84 -0.05 -9.30
N ARG A 143 -7.98 0.65 -9.12
CA ARG A 143 -9.32 0.04 -9.23
C ARG A 143 -9.54 -0.55 -10.60
N ARG A 144 -9.28 0.23 -11.65
CA ARG A 144 -9.41 -0.18 -13.04
C ARG A 144 -8.63 -1.46 -13.32
N ARG A 145 -7.34 -1.49 -12.99
CA ARG A 145 -6.47 -2.67 -13.20
C ARG A 145 -6.98 -3.90 -12.46
N TYR A 146 -7.48 -3.74 -11.23
CA TYR A 146 -8.08 -4.83 -10.46
C TYR A 146 -9.36 -5.36 -11.11
N SER A 147 -10.23 -4.47 -11.57
CA SER A 147 -11.49 -4.82 -12.23
C SER A 147 -11.25 -5.57 -13.54
N ILE A 148 -10.34 -5.05 -14.39
CA ILE A 148 -9.93 -5.73 -15.63
C ILE A 148 -9.39 -7.12 -15.30
N ARG A 149 -8.43 -7.21 -14.37
CA ARG A 149 -7.86 -8.49 -13.95
C ARG A 149 -8.94 -9.48 -13.50
N THR A 150 -9.89 -9.02 -12.68
CA THR A 150 -10.97 -9.86 -12.14
C THR A 150 -11.91 -10.33 -13.26
N TRP A 151 -12.22 -9.45 -14.21
CA TRP A 151 -13.05 -9.78 -15.36
C TRP A 151 -12.41 -10.87 -16.23
N PHE A 152 -11.11 -10.75 -16.54
CA PHE A 152 -10.40 -11.76 -17.32
C PHE A 152 -10.39 -13.14 -16.65
N TRP A 153 -10.18 -13.19 -15.33
CA TRP A 153 -10.23 -14.46 -14.60
C TRP A 153 -11.61 -15.10 -14.60
N ARG A 154 -12.68 -14.30 -14.53
CA ARG A 154 -14.07 -14.79 -14.58
C ARG A 154 -14.50 -15.25 -15.96
N ASN A 155 -13.95 -14.65 -17.01
CA ASN A 155 -14.34 -14.91 -18.40
C ASN A 155 -13.29 -15.72 -19.17
N LYS A 156 -12.36 -16.38 -18.47
CA LYS A 156 -11.19 -17.05 -19.05
C LYS A 156 -11.54 -18.03 -20.19
N ASP A 157 -12.71 -18.67 -20.09
CA ASP A 157 -13.18 -19.71 -21.01
C ASP A 157 -13.89 -19.13 -22.25
N ASN A 158 -14.24 -17.84 -22.21
CA ASN A 158 -14.95 -17.14 -23.29
C ASN A 158 -14.10 -16.05 -23.95
N LEU A 159 -12.80 -15.95 -23.63
CA LEU A 159 -11.96 -14.84 -24.09
C LEU A 159 -11.75 -14.82 -25.60
N ASP A 160 -11.78 -15.99 -26.23
CA ASP A 160 -11.73 -16.22 -27.67
C ASP A 160 -12.97 -15.69 -28.41
N THR A 161 -14.12 -15.61 -27.74
CA THR A 161 -15.37 -15.10 -28.33
C THR A 161 -15.37 -13.59 -28.61
N PHE A 162 -14.39 -12.85 -28.06
CA PHE A 162 -14.32 -11.40 -28.20
C PHE A 162 -13.39 -11.00 -29.35
N ALA A 163 -13.82 -10.01 -30.14
CA ALA A 163 -12.97 -9.40 -31.16
C ALA A 163 -12.02 -8.38 -30.53
N TRP A 164 -10.80 -8.76 -30.21
CA TRP A 164 -9.84 -7.85 -29.58
C TRP A 164 -9.18 -6.88 -30.57
N LYS A 165 -8.70 -5.72 -30.10
CA LYS A 165 -8.06 -4.73 -30.98
C LYS A 165 -6.58 -5.02 -31.22
N ARG A 166 -5.74 -4.81 -30.21
CA ARG A 166 -4.26 -4.85 -30.33
C ARG A 166 -3.64 -6.15 -29.81
N TRP A 167 -4.24 -6.75 -28.80
CA TRP A 167 -3.78 -8.01 -28.21
C TRP A 167 -4.82 -9.10 -28.39
N VAL A 168 -4.41 -10.35 -28.35
CA VAL A 168 -5.28 -11.52 -28.23
C VAL A 168 -4.94 -12.21 -26.91
N PRO A 169 -5.90 -12.32 -25.96
CA PRO A 169 -5.67 -13.08 -24.74
C PRO A 169 -5.62 -14.58 -25.06
N ILE A 170 -4.63 -15.25 -24.50
CA ILE A 170 -4.44 -16.70 -24.62
C ILE A 170 -4.37 -17.28 -23.21
N CYS A 171 -5.35 -18.12 -22.88
CA CYS A 171 -5.35 -18.96 -21.68
C CYS A 171 -4.69 -20.29 -22.02
N LEU A 172 -3.46 -20.49 -21.59
CA LEU A 172 -2.74 -21.74 -21.78
C LEU A 172 -3.15 -22.76 -20.71
N PRO A 173 -3.30 -24.05 -21.07
CA PRO A 173 -3.65 -25.10 -20.12
C PRO A 173 -2.53 -25.31 -19.11
N GLU A 174 -1.29 -25.23 -19.60
CA GLU A 174 -0.07 -25.37 -18.84
C GLU A 174 0.67 -24.04 -18.73
N SER A 175 1.53 -23.99 -17.74
CA SER A 175 2.37 -22.83 -17.55
C SER A 175 3.55 -22.84 -18.49
N VAL A 176 3.74 -21.74 -19.23
CA VAL A 176 4.86 -21.60 -20.17
C VAL A 176 5.91 -20.62 -19.65
N ASP A 177 7.16 -20.91 -19.95
CA ASP A 177 8.27 -19.99 -19.74
C ASP A 177 8.31 -18.95 -20.86
N LYS A 178 7.63 -17.82 -20.62
CA LYS A 178 7.63 -16.66 -21.50
C LYS A 178 8.15 -15.43 -20.77
N VAL A 179 8.75 -14.53 -21.54
CA VAL A 179 9.23 -13.22 -21.08
C VAL A 179 8.27 -12.15 -21.58
N CYS A 180 7.79 -11.29 -20.67
CA CYS A 180 6.94 -10.17 -21.05
C CYS A 180 7.69 -9.20 -21.98
N ALA A 181 7.15 -8.91 -23.16
CA ALA A 181 7.74 -7.98 -24.12
C ALA A 181 7.88 -6.56 -23.56
N THR A 182 6.90 -6.12 -22.75
CA THR A 182 6.89 -4.78 -22.15
C THR A 182 7.84 -4.65 -20.94
N CYS A 183 7.65 -5.47 -19.90
CA CYS A 183 8.42 -5.32 -18.66
C CYS A 183 9.66 -6.21 -18.54
N ARG A 184 9.94 -7.04 -19.56
CA ARG A 184 11.06 -8.00 -19.61
C ARG A 184 11.11 -8.98 -18.43
N THR A 185 10.04 -9.05 -17.63
CA THR A 185 9.93 -9.98 -16.51
C THR A 185 9.60 -11.37 -17.02
N ARG A 186 10.44 -12.34 -16.67
CA ARG A 186 10.22 -13.76 -16.93
C ARG A 186 9.20 -14.32 -15.95
N SER A 187 8.30 -15.17 -16.43
CA SER A 187 7.36 -15.90 -15.55
C SER A 187 8.06 -17.13 -14.95
N ILE A 188 8.87 -16.91 -13.91
CA ILE A 188 9.79 -17.93 -13.35
C ILE A 188 9.06 -19.12 -12.67
N TRP A 189 7.76 -19.01 -12.40
CA TRP A 189 7.03 -19.98 -11.54
C TRP A 189 5.76 -20.52 -12.15
N GLY A 190 5.57 -20.34 -13.46
CA GLY A 190 4.42 -20.89 -14.17
C GLY A 190 3.03 -20.44 -13.69
N GLN A 191 2.93 -19.45 -12.79
CA GLN A 191 1.66 -18.98 -12.26
C GLN A 191 0.78 -18.27 -13.30
N ARG A 192 1.35 -17.89 -14.44
CA ARG A 192 0.66 -17.13 -15.49
C ARG A 192 0.25 -18.05 -16.63
N ARG A 193 -1.01 -18.49 -16.57
CA ARG A 193 -1.71 -19.17 -17.68
C ARG A 193 -2.29 -18.18 -18.69
N LEU A 194 -2.59 -16.95 -18.26
CA LEU A 194 -3.13 -15.91 -19.13
C LEU A 194 -2.02 -14.99 -19.66
N TRP A 195 -1.91 -14.94 -20.98
CA TRP A 195 -0.99 -14.09 -21.73
C TRP A 195 -1.72 -13.26 -22.79
N PHE A 196 -1.07 -12.20 -23.28
CA PHE A 196 -1.63 -11.30 -24.28
C PHE A 196 -0.66 -11.20 -25.45
N VAL A 197 -1.01 -11.82 -26.58
CA VAL A 197 -0.18 -11.82 -27.80
C VAL A 197 -0.50 -10.59 -28.63
N ARG A 198 0.50 -9.85 -29.12
CA ARG A 198 0.27 -8.68 -29.97
C ARG A 198 -0.16 -9.11 -31.37
N LYS A 199 -1.18 -8.47 -31.93
CA LYS A 199 -1.59 -8.72 -33.33
C LYS A 199 -0.55 -8.25 -34.36
N SER A 200 0.21 -7.21 -34.02
CA SER A 200 1.29 -6.71 -34.88
C SER A 200 2.47 -7.69 -34.96
N ASP A 201 2.68 -8.48 -33.92
CA ASP A 201 3.80 -9.43 -33.82
C ASP A 201 3.43 -10.58 -32.85
N PRO A 202 3.10 -11.77 -33.38
CA PRO A 202 2.72 -12.94 -32.58
C PRO A 202 3.84 -13.49 -31.67
N GLU A 203 5.09 -13.09 -31.87
CA GLU A 203 6.21 -13.49 -31.03
C GLU A 203 6.32 -12.65 -29.75
N LEU A 204 5.57 -11.53 -29.68
CA LEU A 204 5.57 -10.63 -28.54
C LEU A 204 4.40 -10.92 -27.58
N TRP A 205 4.76 -11.39 -26.39
CA TRP A 205 3.84 -11.78 -25.34
C TRP A 205 3.88 -10.76 -24.21
N ASP A 206 2.75 -10.17 -23.86
CA ASP A 206 2.62 -9.27 -22.72
C ASP A 206 1.96 -9.96 -21.54
N CYS A 207 2.41 -9.64 -20.34
CA CYS A 207 1.76 -10.12 -19.12
C CYS A 207 0.52 -9.30 -18.78
N LEU A 208 -0.41 -9.89 -18.02
CA LEU A 208 -1.64 -9.23 -17.58
C LEU A 208 -1.39 -7.87 -16.89
N SER A 209 -0.33 -7.74 -16.10
CA SER A 209 -0.02 -6.46 -15.44
C SER A 209 0.37 -5.37 -16.44
N CYS A 210 1.16 -5.68 -17.46
CA CYS A 210 1.54 -4.74 -18.51
C CYS A 210 0.34 -4.41 -19.38
N PHE A 211 -0.41 -5.44 -19.78
CA PHE A 211 -1.65 -5.27 -20.54
C PHE A 211 -2.64 -4.34 -19.83
N CYS A 212 -2.95 -4.57 -18.54
CA CYS A 212 -3.86 -3.69 -17.78
C CYS A 212 -3.31 -2.27 -17.55
N SER A 213 -2.00 -2.06 -17.74
CA SER A 213 -1.35 -0.75 -17.60
C SER A 213 -1.34 0.04 -18.91
N SER A 214 -1.65 -0.59 -20.05
CA SER A 214 -1.82 0.05 -21.34
C SER A 214 -3.04 0.99 -21.37
N ASP A 215 -3.16 1.75 -22.45
CA ASP A 215 -4.31 2.63 -22.67
C ASP A 215 -5.60 1.83 -22.81
N LEU A 216 -6.66 2.36 -22.19
CA LEU A 216 -7.99 1.74 -22.17
C LEU A 216 -8.52 1.45 -23.59
N SER A 217 -8.26 2.34 -24.54
CA SER A 217 -8.68 2.21 -25.94
C SER A 217 -8.09 0.99 -26.65
N ASP A 218 -6.99 0.44 -26.14
CA ASP A 218 -6.31 -0.71 -26.74
C ASP A 218 -6.62 -2.03 -26.00
N ILE A 219 -7.12 -1.94 -24.77
CA ILE A 219 -7.44 -3.08 -23.89
C ILE A 219 -8.85 -3.65 -24.17
N VAL A 220 -9.73 -2.86 -24.78
CA VAL A 220 -11.15 -3.18 -24.89
C VAL A 220 -11.44 -3.97 -26.18
N PRO A 221 -12.31 -4.98 -26.15
CA PRO A 221 -12.74 -5.66 -27.37
C PRO A 221 -13.54 -4.71 -28.28
N ILE A 222 -13.28 -4.78 -29.59
CA ILE A 222 -13.94 -3.97 -30.64
C ILE A 222 -15.45 -4.26 -30.67
N GLN A 223 -15.84 -5.52 -30.51
CA GLN A 223 -17.24 -5.97 -30.47
C GLN A 223 -17.55 -6.65 -29.14
N GLY A 224 -18.75 -6.43 -28.61
CA GLY A 224 -19.12 -6.90 -27.27
C GLY A 224 -18.54 -6.05 -26.13
N ALA A 225 -17.99 -4.87 -26.44
CA ALA A 225 -17.50 -3.89 -25.47
C ALA A 225 -18.56 -3.57 -24.41
N GLU A 226 -19.85 -3.53 -24.76
CA GLU A 226 -20.93 -3.35 -23.79
C GLU A 226 -20.93 -4.42 -22.68
N ARG A 227 -20.61 -5.69 -22.99
CA ARG A 227 -20.49 -6.75 -21.98
C ARG A 227 -19.27 -6.55 -21.08
N PHE A 228 -18.23 -5.91 -21.62
CA PHE A 228 -17.04 -5.50 -20.89
C PHE A 228 -17.35 -4.29 -19.97
N TYR A 229 -18.12 -3.31 -20.45
CA TYR A 229 -18.47 -2.06 -19.75
C TYR A 229 -19.74 -2.11 -18.88
N LYS A 230 -20.62 -3.13 -19.03
CA LYS A 230 -21.84 -3.28 -18.21
C LYS A 230 -21.55 -3.53 -16.73
N GLY A 231 -20.30 -3.81 -16.35
CA GLY A 231 -19.85 -3.70 -14.97
C GLY A 231 -19.53 -2.23 -14.64
N ARG A 232 -20.03 -1.72 -13.49
CA ARG A 232 -19.81 -0.35 -12.95
C ARG A 232 -18.33 0.11 -12.83
N TYR A 233 -17.37 -0.66 -13.30
CA TYR A 233 -15.95 -0.57 -12.98
C TYR A 233 -15.08 0.02 -14.09
N LEU A 234 -15.63 0.21 -15.30
CA LEU A 234 -14.89 0.66 -16.47
C LEU A 234 -15.52 1.89 -17.14
N GLN A 235 -16.51 2.51 -16.49
CA GLN A 235 -16.96 3.82 -16.95
C GLN A 235 -15.78 4.79 -16.82
N PRO A 236 -15.37 5.47 -17.92
CA PRO A 236 -14.48 6.62 -17.79
C PRO A 236 -15.15 7.55 -16.79
N GLU A 237 -14.38 8.09 -15.85
CA GLU A 237 -14.92 8.94 -14.79
C GLU A 237 -15.88 9.93 -15.43
N SER A 238 -17.18 9.76 -15.17
CA SER A 238 -18.16 10.76 -15.53
C SER A 238 -17.73 11.98 -14.73
N THR A 239 -17.13 12.94 -15.41
CA THR A 239 -16.80 14.26 -14.90
C THR A 239 -18.05 14.81 -14.21
N GLY A 240 -18.03 14.87 -12.88
CA GLY A 240 -19.04 15.54 -12.07
C GLY A 240 -20.35 14.77 -11.92
N GLY A 241 -20.63 14.31 -10.70
CA GLY A 241 -21.93 13.73 -10.35
C GLY A 241 -21.90 13.03 -9.00
N GLU A 242 -21.82 13.83 -7.94
CA GLU A 242 -22.40 13.58 -6.60
C GLU A 242 -22.70 12.11 -6.27
N ASN A 243 -21.71 11.38 -5.75
CA ASN A 243 -21.96 10.11 -5.05
C ASN A 243 -20.95 9.93 -3.92
N ILE A 244 -20.90 10.91 -3.01
CA ILE A 244 -20.08 10.83 -1.79
C ILE A 244 -20.85 10.21 -0.61
N ASP A 245 -22.18 10.06 -0.66
CA ASP A 245 -22.96 9.81 0.57
C ASP A 245 -23.60 8.42 0.77
N LYS A 246 -23.09 7.33 0.16
CA LYS A 246 -23.68 5.99 0.38
C LYS A 246 -22.70 4.85 0.69
N GLN A 247 -21.56 5.17 1.30
CA GLN A 247 -20.63 4.14 1.80
C GLN A 247 -20.23 4.30 3.27
N ALA A 248 -21.07 4.98 4.04
CA ALA A 248 -21.17 4.78 5.49
C ALA A 248 -22.31 3.77 5.74
N ASP A 249 -22.12 2.89 6.73
CA ASP A 249 -23.11 1.92 7.24
C ASP A 249 -23.29 0.62 6.45
N THR A 250 -22.27 -0.25 6.51
CA THR A 250 -22.46 -1.71 6.62
C THR A 250 -21.17 -2.37 7.13
N HIS A 251 -20.78 -2.02 8.35
CA HIS A 251 -19.86 -2.81 9.15
C HIS A 251 -20.43 -2.93 10.57
N GLU A 252 -21.63 -3.50 10.69
CA GLU A 252 -21.94 -4.22 11.92
C GLU A 252 -21.00 -5.42 12.00
N ALA A 253 -20.17 -5.41 13.04
CA ALA A 253 -19.32 -6.51 13.42
C ALA A 253 -20.19 -7.71 13.80
N GLY A 254 -20.52 -8.54 12.82
CA GLY A 254 -20.97 -9.90 13.07
C GLY A 254 -19.85 -10.65 13.80
N VAL A 255 -20.05 -10.87 15.10
CA VAL A 255 -19.33 -11.87 15.88
C VAL A 255 -19.38 -13.18 15.08
N PRO A 256 -18.24 -13.77 14.67
CA PRO A 256 -18.24 -15.05 13.99
C PRO A 256 -18.89 -16.07 14.91
N LYS A 257 -19.93 -16.77 14.44
CA LYS A 257 -20.49 -17.92 15.14
C LYS A 257 -19.36 -18.91 15.38
N GLN A 258 -19.12 -19.25 16.65
CA GLN A 258 -18.05 -20.15 17.09
C GLN A 258 -18.03 -21.48 16.32
N ASP A 259 -19.18 -21.92 15.82
CA ASP A 259 -19.35 -23.20 15.12
C ASP A 259 -18.68 -23.28 13.73
N GLU A 260 -18.52 -22.15 13.02
CA GLU A 260 -17.84 -22.15 11.70
C GLU A 260 -16.31 -22.21 11.82
N VAL A 261 -15.76 -21.68 12.91
CA VAL A 261 -14.32 -21.73 13.19
C VAL A 261 -13.90 -23.14 13.60
N GLU A 262 -14.77 -23.88 14.30
CA GLU A 262 -14.55 -25.28 14.69
C GLU A 262 -14.54 -26.22 13.48
N ALA A 263 -15.44 -26.00 12.51
CA ALA A 263 -15.52 -26.80 11.28
C ALA A 263 -14.27 -26.64 10.40
N HIS A 264 -13.81 -25.40 10.21
CA HIS A 264 -12.62 -25.14 9.40
C HIS A 264 -11.32 -25.63 10.08
N ARG A 265 -11.29 -25.72 11.42
CA ARG A 265 -10.18 -26.30 12.19
C ARG A 265 -10.11 -27.82 12.07
N ARG A 266 -11.26 -28.51 11.99
CA ARG A 266 -11.29 -29.97 11.77
C ARG A 266 -10.82 -30.37 10.37
N GLU A 267 -11.24 -29.64 9.33
CA GLU A 267 -10.79 -29.92 7.96
C GLU A 267 -9.28 -29.72 7.75
N HIS A 268 -8.67 -28.78 8.47
CA HIS A 268 -7.22 -28.54 8.37
C HIS A 268 -6.36 -29.59 9.08
N LEU A 269 -6.93 -30.34 10.04
CA LEU A 269 -6.24 -31.42 10.75
C LEU A 269 -6.23 -32.71 9.92
N THR A 270 -7.33 -33.06 9.25
CA THR A 270 -7.42 -34.25 8.38
C THR A 270 -6.42 -34.19 7.22
N VAL A 271 -6.26 -33.04 6.56
CA VAL A 271 -5.29 -32.89 5.44
C VAL A 271 -3.83 -33.04 5.88
N LYS A 272 -3.51 -32.75 7.15
CA LYS A 272 -2.15 -32.93 7.68
C LYS A 272 -1.85 -34.39 8.05
N GLU A 273 -2.87 -35.15 8.41
CA GLU A 273 -2.74 -36.55 8.80
C GLU A 273 -2.58 -37.44 7.55
N GLU A 274 -3.34 -37.20 6.48
CA GLU A 274 -3.19 -37.91 5.20
C GLU A 274 -1.79 -37.76 4.59
N ARG A 275 -1.19 -36.56 4.67
CA ARG A 275 0.19 -36.32 4.18
C ARG A 275 1.27 -36.99 5.01
N ARG A 276 0.95 -37.45 6.23
CA ARG A 276 1.92 -38.13 7.10
C ARG A 276 1.99 -39.63 6.77
N VAL A 277 0.87 -40.23 6.35
CA VAL A 277 0.80 -41.63 5.95
C VAL A 277 1.53 -41.91 4.65
N GLU A 278 1.55 -40.98 3.68
CA GLU A 278 2.29 -41.15 2.42
C GLU A 278 3.82 -41.08 2.56
N ARG A 279 4.35 -40.71 3.73
CA ARG A 279 5.80 -40.55 3.96
C ARG A 279 6.44 -41.68 4.75
N GLU A 280 5.69 -42.72 5.12
CA GLU A 280 6.31 -43.89 5.74
C GLU A 280 7.06 -44.70 4.67
N PRO A 281 8.39 -44.91 4.84
CA PRO A 281 9.15 -45.74 3.93
C PRO A 281 8.68 -47.18 4.06
N LYS A 282 8.28 -47.79 2.95
CA LYS A 282 8.05 -49.24 2.88
C LYS A 282 9.36 -49.93 3.29
N GLN A 283 9.33 -50.66 4.41
CA GLN A 283 10.44 -51.52 4.81
C GLN A 283 10.65 -52.63 3.76
N PRO A 284 11.91 -53.04 3.53
CA PRO A 284 12.27 -54.05 2.54
C PRO A 284 11.79 -55.46 2.92
#